data_AF-A0A3M1K2X2-F1
#
_entry.id   AF-A0A3M1K2X2-F1
#
_cell.length_a   1.000
_cell.length_b   1.000
_cell.length_c   1.000
_cell.angle_alpha   90.00
_cell.angle_beta   90.00
_cell.angle_gamma   90.00
#
_symmetry.space_group_name_H-M   'P 1'
#
loop_
_entity.id
_entity.type
_entity.pdbx_description
1 polymer ?
#
loop_
_entity_poly.entity_id
_entity_poly.type
_entity_poly.pdbx_seq_one_letter_code
_entity_poly.pdbx_strand_id
1 'polypeptide(L)'
;MTRIPARGHGHDGSLQRFTTGCSFGVAVVKEPDQARTGRCRQAQKRQSHQSLRAQTKHIVFSLAAHPSALPQIVNDKRWCGSGRLDTPCQGGVLYRFSPSLSLSARGAATAGKGPNVSRSTHLIRPFRGLRVRPELAADITAPPYDVMNSEEARQMAAGKPDSFLHVSRPEIDVPGARPGDPATYAAARAAFERLIREGKLIRDEQPRLYLYRLTRNGRAQLGIVAEVLVQAYLDGRVRRHEFTRPDKEDDRTRHVEAINANSGPVFLIYRDRSALHGLLHDWVDAHAPDVDFVADDGVRHELWVIDDSDVIREVVDEIEAGGALYIADGHHRCAAAARVCQTRRNQGANSADAPWEAFLGVAFPDSELEILDYNRVVRDLNGLDESEFLERIRESFAVEPADEPVHPSNHGEFGMYLGGKWYRLRYLGKIPTDPVGHLDVSILATELLDPVLGIKDARRDERINFVGGIRGLSELERLVDSGEYAVAFAMRPTDIDELLAVADAGEVMPPKSTWFEPKLRDGMVIQQLED
;
A
#
# COMPACT_ATOMS: atom_id res chain seq x y z
N MET A 1 57.66 11.83 44.57
CA MET A 1 58.26 11.57 45.89
C MET A 1 57.13 11.36 46.89
N THR A 2 57.08 10.15 47.50
CA THR A 2 56.46 9.76 48.80
C THR A 2 54.96 10.03 49.04
N ARG A 3 54.11 9.12 49.55
CA ARG A 3 54.21 7.76 50.13
C ARG A 3 52.77 7.19 50.31
N ILE A 4 52.61 5.87 50.11
CA ILE A 4 51.52 5.01 50.66
C ILE A 4 52.00 4.53 52.07
N PRO A 5 51.16 4.01 53.02
CA PRO A 5 50.63 2.61 53.05
C PRO A 5 49.16 2.51 53.59
N ALA A 6 48.27 1.62 53.14
CA ALA A 6 48.16 0.15 53.27
C ALA A 6 47.88 -0.41 54.70
N ARG A 7 46.65 -0.95 54.91
CA ARG A 7 46.23 -2.14 55.69
C ARG A 7 44.81 -2.51 55.18
N GLY A 8 44.38 -3.71 54.81
CA GLY A 8 44.90 -5.07 55.00
C GLY A 8 43.93 -5.87 55.88
N HIS A 9 43.04 -6.67 55.28
CA HIS A 9 42.62 -8.01 55.76
C HIS A 9 41.67 -8.67 54.75
N GLY A 10 42.06 -9.85 54.26
CA GLY A 10 41.18 -10.77 53.58
C GLY A 10 40.64 -11.81 54.55
N HIS A 11 39.52 -12.44 54.20
CA HIS A 11 39.27 -13.83 54.55
C HIS A 11 38.39 -14.50 53.49
N ASP A 12 38.82 -15.72 53.19
CA ASP A 12 38.30 -16.79 52.34
C ASP A 12 36.84 -17.17 52.61
N GLY A 13 36.15 -17.71 51.59
CA GLY A 13 34.78 -18.22 51.76
C GLY A 13 34.08 -18.70 50.48
N SER A 14 34.63 -19.75 49.87
CA SER A 14 33.98 -20.82 49.09
C SER A 14 32.47 -20.73 48.74
N LEU A 15 32.20 -20.92 47.44
CA LEU A 15 31.20 -21.83 46.83
C LEU A 15 29.86 -22.05 47.57
N GLN A 16 28.77 -21.60 46.95
CA GLN A 16 27.64 -22.49 46.63
C GLN A 16 26.77 -21.95 45.50
N ARG A 17 26.65 -22.76 44.45
CA ARG A 17 25.69 -22.63 43.36
C ARG A 17 24.29 -22.83 43.92
N PHE A 18 23.37 -21.89 43.65
CA PHE A 18 21.94 -22.18 43.68
C PHE A 18 21.44 -22.33 42.25
N THR A 19 21.30 -23.60 41.86
CA THR A 19 20.48 -24.03 40.72
C THR A 19 19.02 -24.00 41.15
N THR A 20 18.22 -23.08 40.59
CA THR A 20 16.76 -23.21 40.57
C THR A 20 16.38 -23.82 39.23
N GLY A 21 16.10 -25.12 39.26
CA GLY A 21 15.50 -25.84 38.14
C GLY A 21 14.03 -25.50 38.02
N CYS A 22 13.61 -25.14 36.81
CA CYS A 22 12.21 -25.25 36.38
C CYS A 22 12.11 -26.47 35.48
N SER A 23 11.53 -27.52 36.03
CA SER A 23 11.21 -28.78 35.36
C SER A 23 9.92 -28.59 34.55
N PHE A 24 10.00 -28.58 33.22
CA PHE A 24 8.82 -28.85 32.39
C PHE A 24 8.72 -30.35 32.15
N GLY A 25 7.77 -30.97 32.85
CA GLY A 25 7.46 -32.38 32.74
C GLY A 25 6.81 -32.71 31.40
N VAL A 26 7.44 -33.61 30.67
CA VAL A 26 6.87 -34.30 29.51
C VAL A 26 5.82 -35.28 30.02
N ALA A 27 4.54 -35.03 29.72
CA ALA A 27 3.46 -35.98 29.94
C ALA A 27 3.34 -36.90 28.71
N VAL A 28 3.87 -38.10 28.84
CA VAL A 28 3.60 -39.23 27.95
C VAL A 28 2.22 -39.79 28.29
N VAL A 29 1.25 -39.67 27.38
CA VAL A 29 -0.01 -40.42 27.45
C VAL A 29 0.07 -41.55 26.42
N LYS A 30 0.00 -42.78 26.94
CA LYS A 30 -0.17 -44.02 26.18
C LYS A 30 -1.61 -44.13 25.66
N GLU A 31 -1.73 -44.53 24.40
CA GLU A 31 -2.94 -45.06 23.77
C GLU A 31 -3.50 -46.30 24.48
N PRO A 32 -4.76 -46.66 24.20
CA PRO A 32 -5.14 -48.04 24.00
C PRO A 32 -5.53 -48.33 22.54
N ASP A 33 -4.84 -49.35 22.05
CA ASP A 33 -5.08 -50.20 20.89
C ASP A 33 -6.56 -50.63 20.72
N GLN A 34 -7.11 -50.49 19.51
CA GLN A 34 -8.05 -51.48 18.97
C GLN A 34 -7.77 -51.79 17.51
N ALA A 35 -7.78 -53.07 17.24
CA ALA A 35 -7.21 -53.73 16.09
C ALA A 35 -8.17 -53.88 14.90
N ARG A 36 -7.55 -53.88 13.71
CA ARG A 36 -7.75 -54.79 12.56
C ARG A 36 -9.17 -55.07 12.07
N THR A 37 -9.40 -54.71 10.80
CA THR A 37 -9.59 -55.58 9.61
C THR A 37 -9.88 -54.62 8.44
N GLY A 38 -9.58 -54.83 7.16
CA GLY A 38 -9.07 -55.92 6.36
C GLY A 38 -9.05 -55.41 4.90
N ARG A 39 -8.14 -55.94 4.09
CA ARG A 39 -7.87 -55.60 2.69
C ARG A 39 -9.13 -55.64 1.81
N CYS A 40 -9.17 -54.82 0.76
CA CYS A 40 -9.31 -55.34 -0.61
C CYS A 40 -8.97 -54.31 -1.69
N ARG A 41 -7.96 -54.64 -2.50
CA ARG A 41 -7.75 -54.09 -3.84
C ARG A 41 -8.81 -54.69 -4.76
N GLN A 42 -9.41 -53.90 -5.65
CA GLN A 42 -9.77 -54.39 -6.98
C GLN A 42 -9.82 -53.26 -8.00
N ALA A 43 -8.93 -53.38 -8.97
CA ALA A 43 -8.97 -52.69 -10.25
C ALA A 43 -9.91 -53.46 -11.19
N GLN A 44 -10.72 -52.75 -11.98
CA GLN A 44 -11.27 -53.19 -13.27
C GLN A 44 -11.77 -51.94 -14.01
N LYS A 45 -11.07 -51.53 -15.07
CA LYS A 45 -11.31 -51.85 -16.49
C LYS A 45 -12.29 -50.89 -17.19
N ARG A 46 -11.69 -50.09 -18.09
CA ARG A 46 -12.16 -49.61 -19.39
C ARG A 46 -13.57 -50.04 -19.83
N GLN A 47 -14.36 -49.08 -20.32
CA GLN A 47 -14.89 -49.15 -21.68
C GLN A 47 -15.40 -47.78 -22.19
N SER A 48 -14.87 -47.41 -23.34
CA SER A 48 -15.35 -46.42 -24.29
C SER A 48 -16.69 -46.85 -24.89
N HIS A 49 -17.62 -45.91 -25.09
CA HIS A 49 -18.57 -45.97 -26.22
C HIS A 49 -19.05 -44.57 -26.61
N GLN A 50 -18.72 -44.20 -27.85
CA GLN A 50 -19.43 -43.20 -28.64
C GLN A 50 -20.83 -43.73 -29.01
N SER A 51 -21.83 -42.84 -29.03
CA SER A 51 -22.93 -42.93 -29.99
C SER A 51 -23.58 -41.57 -30.23
N LEU A 52 -23.61 -41.18 -31.50
CA LEU A 52 -24.40 -40.07 -32.08
C LEU A 52 -25.91 -40.33 -31.97
N ARG A 53 -26.69 -39.24 -31.83
CA ARG A 53 -27.94 -38.89 -32.56
C ARG A 53 -28.45 -37.54 -31.98
N ALA A 54 -28.32 -36.42 -32.68
CA ALA A 54 -29.17 -35.87 -33.75
C ALA A 54 -30.51 -35.25 -33.26
N GLN A 55 -30.49 -33.90 -33.25
CA GLN A 55 -31.53 -32.91 -33.60
C GLN A 55 -32.89 -32.91 -32.89
N THR A 56 -33.29 -31.72 -32.36
CA THR A 56 -34.39 -30.91 -32.91
C THR A 56 -34.22 -29.44 -32.48
N LYS A 57 -34.32 -28.53 -33.46
CA LYS A 57 -34.35 -27.07 -33.29
C LYS A 57 -35.75 -26.62 -32.88
N HIS A 58 -35.86 -25.68 -31.93
CA HIS A 58 -36.98 -24.74 -31.89
C HIS A 58 -36.45 -23.32 -31.76
N ILE A 59 -36.66 -22.56 -32.84
CA ILE A 59 -36.54 -21.11 -32.94
C ILE A 59 -37.93 -20.56 -32.62
N VAL A 60 -38.02 -19.60 -31.71
CA VAL A 60 -39.19 -18.72 -31.58
C VAL A 60 -38.69 -17.29 -31.61
N PHE A 61 -39.10 -16.56 -32.65
CA PHE A 61 -39.04 -15.11 -32.75
C PHE A 61 -40.09 -14.50 -31.83
N SER A 62 -39.76 -13.42 -31.13
CA SER A 62 -40.76 -12.41 -30.75
C SER A 62 -40.19 -11.02 -30.96
N LEU A 63 -41.00 -10.20 -31.63
CA LEU A 63 -40.76 -8.85 -32.08
C LEU A 63 -41.34 -7.85 -31.07
N ALA A 64 -40.72 -6.67 -31.07
CA ALA A 64 -41.33 -5.35 -30.95
C ALA A 64 -41.32 -4.60 -29.61
N ALA A 65 -40.89 -3.34 -29.78
CA ALA A 65 -41.47 -2.09 -29.30
C ALA A 65 -40.90 -1.43 -28.03
N HIS A 66 -40.16 -0.34 -28.28
CA HIS A 66 -40.08 0.84 -27.41
C HIS A 66 -41.47 1.44 -27.11
N PRO A 67 -41.62 2.02 -25.91
CA PRO A 67 -42.43 3.21 -25.69
C PRO A 67 -41.54 4.33 -25.10
N SER A 68 -41.35 5.46 -25.78
CA SER A 68 -42.23 6.64 -25.87
C SER A 68 -42.38 7.45 -24.57
N ALA A 69 -42.01 8.72 -24.70
CA ALA A 69 -42.03 9.82 -23.75
C ALA A 69 -43.43 10.30 -23.32
N LEU A 70 -43.42 11.28 -22.40
CA LEU A 70 -44.41 12.30 -22.00
C LEU A 70 -45.00 12.11 -20.58
N PRO A 71 -45.63 13.13 -19.97
CA PRO A 71 -45.20 14.53 -19.74
C PRO A 71 -45.51 14.98 -18.27
N GLN A 72 -45.18 16.23 -17.88
CA GLN A 72 -46.05 17.19 -17.14
C GLN A 72 -45.23 18.27 -16.39
N ILE A 73 -45.39 19.55 -16.73
CA ILE A 73 -46.21 20.63 -16.09
C ILE A 73 -45.49 21.37 -14.94
N VAL A 74 -45.07 22.60 -15.29
CA VAL A 74 -45.24 23.92 -14.61
C VAL A 74 -45.39 23.96 -13.09
N ASN A 75 -44.50 24.70 -12.40
CA ASN A 75 -44.95 25.82 -11.56
C ASN A 75 -43.88 26.90 -11.34
N ASP A 76 -44.23 28.11 -11.79
CA ASP A 76 -43.67 29.38 -11.38
C ASP A 76 -43.86 29.63 -9.88
N LYS A 77 -42.88 30.25 -9.24
CA LYS A 77 -43.14 31.27 -8.20
C LYS A 77 -41.94 32.23 -8.04
N ARG A 78 -42.27 33.51 -8.22
CA ARG A 78 -41.45 34.73 -8.13
C ARG A 78 -40.84 34.94 -6.74
N TRP A 79 -39.74 35.70 -6.69
CA TRP A 79 -39.64 36.84 -5.77
C TRP A 79 -38.72 37.94 -6.33
N CYS A 80 -39.24 39.18 -6.36
CA CYS A 80 -38.53 40.42 -6.64
C CYS A 80 -37.89 40.95 -5.36
N GLY A 81 -36.75 41.63 -5.47
CA GLY A 81 -36.17 42.43 -4.39
C GLY A 81 -35.18 43.45 -4.92
N SER A 82 -35.66 44.67 -5.12
CA SER A 82 -34.92 45.88 -5.49
C SER A 82 -34.01 46.40 -4.37
N GLY A 83 -32.88 47.03 -4.70
CA GLY A 83 -32.15 47.89 -3.76
C GLY A 83 -30.95 48.59 -4.41
N ARG A 84 -30.99 49.93 -4.43
CA ARG A 84 -30.00 50.85 -5.03
C ARG A 84 -28.74 51.04 -4.16
N LEU A 85 -27.76 51.75 -4.75
CA LEU A 85 -26.76 52.70 -4.20
C LEU A 85 -25.37 52.38 -4.80
N ASP A 86 -24.44 53.28 -5.11
CA ASP A 86 -24.44 54.68 -5.51
C ASP A 86 -23.10 54.91 -6.24
N THR A 87 -23.10 55.74 -7.29
CA THR A 87 -21.92 56.31 -8.02
C THR A 87 -21.03 57.18 -7.09
N PRO A 88 -19.75 57.53 -7.41
CA PRO A 88 -19.35 58.16 -8.69
C PRO A 88 -17.90 57.97 -9.25
N CYS A 89 -17.81 58.23 -10.57
CA CYS A 89 -16.79 58.99 -11.33
C CYS A 89 -15.30 58.62 -11.30
N GLN A 90 -14.50 58.79 -12.36
CA GLN A 90 -14.66 58.94 -13.81
C GLN A 90 -13.23 59.07 -14.38
N GLY A 91 -13.00 58.55 -15.60
CA GLY A 91 -11.85 58.83 -16.46
C GLY A 91 -11.31 57.55 -17.09
N GLY A 92 -11.29 57.33 -18.41
CA GLY A 92 -11.76 58.09 -19.56
C GLY A 92 -11.54 57.25 -20.83
N VAL A 93 -12.42 57.47 -21.83
CA VAL A 93 -12.23 57.39 -23.30
C VAL A 93 -11.97 56.04 -24.00
N LEU A 94 -13.05 55.52 -24.63
CA LEU A 94 -13.30 55.03 -26.02
C LEU A 94 -12.15 54.32 -26.80
N TYR A 95 -12.37 53.18 -27.47
CA TYR A 95 -13.15 53.05 -28.72
C TYR A 95 -13.70 51.62 -28.98
N ARG A 96 -14.84 51.56 -29.69
CA ARG A 96 -15.60 50.38 -30.14
C ARG A 96 -14.87 49.55 -31.22
N PHE A 97 -15.08 48.23 -31.21
CA PHE A 97 -15.11 47.41 -32.43
C PHE A 97 -16.26 46.39 -32.41
N SER A 98 -16.98 46.34 -33.52
CA SER A 98 -18.05 45.39 -33.87
C SER A 98 -17.49 44.09 -34.46
N PRO A 99 -18.26 42.98 -34.49
CA PRO A 99 -17.77 41.68 -34.93
C PRO A 99 -18.01 41.46 -36.43
N SER A 100 -17.08 40.77 -37.11
CA SER A 100 -17.34 40.25 -38.46
C SER A 100 -16.55 38.97 -38.77
N LEU A 101 -17.32 37.91 -39.04
CA LEU A 101 -17.28 37.00 -40.18
C LEU A 101 -15.97 36.26 -40.55
N SER A 102 -16.16 34.95 -40.60
CA SER A 102 -15.36 33.88 -41.19
C SER A 102 -14.87 34.12 -42.61
N LEU A 103 -13.63 33.73 -42.89
CA LEU A 103 -13.19 33.25 -44.19
C LEU A 103 -12.26 32.04 -44.04
N SER A 104 -12.59 30.99 -44.78
CA SER A 104 -11.86 29.73 -44.87
C SER A 104 -10.53 29.91 -45.61
N ALA A 105 -9.45 29.34 -45.07
CA ALA A 105 -8.28 28.98 -45.85
C ALA A 105 -7.98 27.49 -45.61
N ARG A 106 -8.13 26.69 -46.67
CA ARG A 106 -7.71 25.28 -46.70
C ARG A 106 -6.18 25.24 -46.70
N GLY A 107 -5.59 24.89 -45.57
CA GLY A 107 -4.24 24.34 -45.48
C GLY A 107 -4.36 22.90 -45.00
N ALA A 108 -4.16 21.95 -45.91
CA ALA A 108 -4.12 20.53 -45.56
C ALA A 108 -2.84 20.27 -44.75
N ALA A 109 -2.96 20.34 -43.42
CA ALA A 109 -1.96 19.80 -42.52
C ALA A 109 -2.13 18.28 -42.51
N THR A 110 -1.25 17.57 -43.22
CA THR A 110 -1.05 16.14 -43.06
C THR A 110 -0.58 15.88 -41.63
N ALA A 111 -1.51 15.53 -40.74
CA ALA A 111 -1.17 14.91 -39.47
C ALA A 111 -0.47 13.58 -39.79
N GLY A 112 0.86 13.59 -39.72
CA GLY A 112 1.64 12.37 -39.77
C GLY A 112 1.23 11.51 -38.58
N LYS A 113 0.43 10.46 -38.83
CA LYS A 113 0.32 9.34 -37.90
C LYS A 113 1.71 8.75 -37.79
N GLY A 114 2.42 9.06 -36.69
CA GLY A 114 3.59 8.29 -36.30
C GLY A 114 3.24 6.80 -36.23
N PRO A 115 4.23 5.90 -36.38
CA PRO A 115 3.98 4.46 -36.34
C PRO A 115 3.22 4.13 -35.05
N ASN A 116 2.07 3.46 -35.19
CA ASN A 116 1.27 3.00 -34.06
C ASN A 116 2.01 1.83 -33.42
N VAL A 117 2.91 2.11 -32.47
CA VAL A 117 3.62 1.07 -31.73
C VAL A 117 2.59 0.37 -30.86
N SER A 118 2.25 -0.88 -31.22
CA SER A 118 1.39 -1.75 -30.42
C SER A 118 2.10 -2.05 -29.10
N ARG A 119 1.63 -1.48 -28.00
CA ARG A 119 2.20 -1.71 -26.66
C ARG A 119 1.65 -3.00 -26.08
N SER A 120 2.49 -3.71 -25.33
CA SER A 120 2.05 -4.87 -24.54
C SER A 120 0.98 -4.45 -23.55
N THR A 121 -0.06 -5.28 -23.41
CA THR A 121 -1.15 -5.09 -22.46
C THR A 121 -1.02 -5.96 -21.22
N HIS A 122 0.06 -6.75 -21.11
CA HIS A 122 0.28 -7.62 -19.96
C HIS A 122 0.32 -6.84 -18.64
N LEU A 123 -0.09 -7.47 -17.53
CA LEU A 123 0.06 -6.88 -16.20
C LEU A 123 1.53 -6.79 -15.77
N ILE A 124 2.28 -7.87 -15.96
CA ILE A 124 3.67 -8.00 -15.52
C ILE A 124 4.58 -8.59 -16.61
N ARG A 125 5.89 -8.44 -16.44
CA ARG A 125 6.91 -9.14 -17.24
C ARG A 125 8.19 -9.40 -16.42
N PRO A 126 9.00 -10.40 -16.80
CA PRO A 126 10.33 -10.59 -16.21
C PRO A 126 11.28 -9.45 -16.61
N PHE A 127 12.31 -9.22 -15.79
CA PHE A 127 13.30 -8.16 -16.02
C PHE A 127 14.67 -8.51 -15.46
N ARG A 128 15.70 -7.82 -15.95
CA ARG A 128 17.08 -7.95 -15.44
C ARG A 128 17.21 -7.13 -14.16
N GLY A 129 16.99 -7.79 -13.02
CA GLY A 129 17.00 -7.15 -11.72
C GLY A 129 18.42 -6.75 -11.33
N LEU A 130 18.54 -5.55 -10.77
CA LEU A 130 19.73 -5.13 -10.05
C LEU A 130 19.53 -5.52 -8.58
N ARG A 131 20.15 -6.63 -8.16
CA ARG A 131 19.96 -7.25 -6.85
C ARG A 131 21.08 -6.94 -5.89
N VAL A 132 20.76 -6.89 -4.60
CA VAL A 132 21.77 -6.87 -3.55
C VAL A 132 22.54 -8.20 -3.51
N ARG A 133 23.84 -8.14 -3.22
CA ARG A 133 24.61 -9.34 -2.88
C ARG A 133 23.99 -10.01 -1.65
N PRO A 134 23.72 -11.33 -1.69
CA PRO A 134 23.10 -12.04 -0.57
C PRO A 134 23.72 -11.77 0.80
N GLU A 135 25.04 -11.82 0.88
CA GLU A 135 25.80 -11.63 2.11
C GLU A 135 25.77 -10.20 2.66
N LEU A 136 25.32 -9.23 1.86
CA LEU A 136 25.20 -7.81 2.24
C LEU A 136 23.74 -7.37 2.42
N ALA A 137 22.77 -8.25 2.19
CA ALA A 137 21.36 -7.88 2.13
C ALA A 137 20.85 -7.26 3.45
N ALA A 138 21.28 -7.79 4.59
CA ALA A 138 20.91 -7.28 5.91
C ALA A 138 21.45 -5.86 6.18
N ASP A 139 22.64 -5.54 5.66
CA ASP A 139 23.32 -4.26 5.89
C ASP A 139 22.88 -3.17 4.90
N ILE A 140 22.57 -3.57 3.67
CA ILE A 140 22.21 -2.65 2.59
C ILE A 140 20.71 -2.36 2.60
N THR A 141 19.85 -3.38 2.58
CA THR A 141 18.42 -3.14 2.38
C THR A 141 17.83 -2.31 3.53
N ALA A 142 16.87 -1.45 3.23
CA ALA A 142 16.29 -0.52 4.19
C ALA A 142 14.75 -0.57 4.17
N PRO A 143 14.06 -0.18 5.26
CA PRO A 143 12.62 0.04 5.18
C PRO A 143 12.29 1.13 4.15
N PRO A 144 11.06 1.15 3.63
CA PRO A 144 10.70 2.05 2.54
C PRO A 144 10.70 3.51 3.00
N TYR A 145 11.04 4.42 2.09
CA TYR A 145 11.29 5.82 2.44
C TYR A 145 10.16 6.54 3.18
N ASP A 146 8.91 6.07 3.10
CA ASP A 146 7.72 6.72 3.65
C ASP A 146 7.27 6.20 5.03
N VAL A 147 8.02 5.28 5.65
CA VAL A 147 7.70 4.75 7.00
C VAL A 147 8.44 5.47 8.13
N MET A 148 9.36 6.37 7.79
CA MET A 148 10.13 7.14 8.77
C MET A 148 10.20 8.63 8.42
N ASN A 149 10.62 9.47 9.36
CA ASN A 149 11.02 10.85 9.11
C ASN A 149 12.54 10.97 8.90
N SER A 150 13.05 12.17 8.56
CA SER A 150 14.48 12.34 8.22
C SER A 150 15.41 12.16 9.42
N GLU A 151 14.93 12.41 10.64
CA GLU A 151 15.72 12.20 11.85
C GLU A 151 15.85 10.71 12.19
N GLU A 152 14.73 9.98 12.13
CA GLU A 152 14.73 8.51 12.23
C GLU A 152 15.63 7.87 11.15
N ALA A 153 15.56 8.36 9.91
CA ALA A 153 16.42 7.86 8.83
C ALA A 153 17.91 8.08 9.11
N ARG A 154 18.31 9.24 9.66
CA ARG A 154 19.71 9.49 10.09
C ARG A 154 20.16 8.52 11.17
N GLN A 155 19.29 8.28 12.15
CA GLN A 155 19.60 7.36 13.26
C GLN A 155 19.74 5.92 12.75
N MET A 156 18.85 5.49 11.85
CA MET A 156 18.92 4.16 11.23
C MET A 156 20.16 3.97 10.34
N ALA A 157 20.60 5.02 9.64
CA ALA A 157 21.79 4.98 8.78
C ALA A 157 23.11 5.23 9.53
N ALA A 158 23.06 5.60 10.82
CA ALA A 158 24.25 5.94 11.60
C ALA A 158 25.22 4.76 11.68
N GLY A 159 26.46 4.96 11.19
CA GLY A 159 27.48 3.92 11.16
C GLY A 159 27.25 2.82 10.11
N LYS A 160 26.22 2.95 9.25
CA LYS A 160 25.87 2.00 8.19
C LYS A 160 26.07 2.65 6.80
N PRO A 161 27.32 2.86 6.34
CA PRO A 161 27.60 3.63 5.11
C PRO A 161 27.02 3.01 3.84
N ASP A 162 26.65 1.72 3.87
CA ASP A 162 26.05 1.01 2.75
C ASP A 162 24.53 0.88 2.82
N SER A 163 23.92 1.42 3.88
CA SER A 163 22.46 1.43 4.01
C SER A 163 21.82 2.11 2.80
N PHE A 164 20.79 1.47 2.27
CA PHE A 164 20.03 2.00 1.13
C PHE A 164 19.28 3.29 1.48
N LEU A 165 19.19 3.67 2.76
CA LEU A 165 18.69 4.99 3.18
C LEU A 165 19.52 6.15 2.59
N HIS A 166 20.81 5.96 2.32
CA HIS A 166 21.61 6.95 1.59
C HIS A 166 21.14 7.16 0.15
N VAL A 167 20.42 6.19 -0.42
CA VAL A 167 19.75 6.30 -1.71
C VAL A 167 18.32 6.80 -1.51
N SER A 168 17.48 6.11 -0.73
CA SER A 168 16.03 6.37 -0.66
C SER A 168 15.66 7.61 0.18
N ARG A 169 16.52 8.01 1.13
CA ARG A 169 16.39 9.19 2.02
C ARG A 169 17.63 10.09 1.91
N PRO A 170 17.97 10.57 0.71
CA PRO A 170 19.26 11.21 0.46
C PRO A 170 19.43 12.56 1.19
N GLU A 171 18.36 13.14 1.73
CA GLU A 171 18.43 14.34 2.57
C GLU A 171 19.17 14.11 3.90
N ILE A 172 19.41 12.86 4.31
CA ILE A 172 20.21 12.56 5.50
C ILE A 172 21.69 12.94 5.31
N ASP A 173 22.16 12.96 4.06
CA ASP A 173 23.56 13.25 3.69
C ASP A 173 23.78 14.71 3.26
N VAL A 174 22.71 15.53 3.25
CA VAL A 174 22.76 16.93 2.81
C VAL A 174 22.27 17.85 3.95
N PRO A 175 23.18 18.33 4.81
CA PRO A 175 22.81 19.18 5.95
C PRO A 175 22.04 20.44 5.52
N GLY A 176 20.90 20.69 6.16
CA GLY A 176 20.06 21.86 5.88
C GLY A 176 19.23 21.77 4.59
N ALA A 177 19.24 20.63 3.90
CA ALA A 177 18.41 20.40 2.73
C ALA A 177 16.92 20.60 3.05
N ARG A 178 16.23 21.24 2.11
CA ARG A 178 14.77 21.37 2.12
C ARG A 178 14.15 20.31 1.21
N PRO A 179 12.86 19.97 1.39
CA PRO A 179 12.16 19.11 0.45
C PRO A 179 12.33 19.59 -1.00
N GLY A 180 12.78 18.70 -1.88
CA GLY A 180 12.98 18.99 -3.30
C GLY A 180 14.29 19.68 -3.69
N ASP A 181 15.26 19.83 -2.79
CA ASP A 181 16.58 20.41 -3.10
C ASP A 181 17.35 19.56 -4.15
N PRO A 182 17.82 20.14 -5.28
CA PRO A 182 18.63 19.44 -6.28
C PRO A 182 19.82 18.65 -5.73
N ALA A 183 20.44 19.13 -4.63
CA ALA A 183 21.59 18.47 -4.03
C ALA A 183 21.25 17.08 -3.45
N THR A 184 20.02 16.86 -2.99
CA THR A 184 19.61 15.55 -2.45
C THR A 184 19.48 14.52 -3.55
N TYR A 185 18.94 14.88 -4.72
CA TYR A 185 18.88 13.97 -5.86
C TYR A 185 20.26 13.60 -6.41
N ALA A 186 21.20 14.55 -6.41
CA ALA A 186 22.59 14.28 -6.77
C ALA A 186 23.27 13.33 -5.76
N ALA A 187 23.01 13.51 -4.46
CA ALA A 187 23.50 12.61 -3.41
C ALA A 187 22.94 11.19 -3.55
N ALA A 188 21.63 11.05 -3.80
CA ALA A 188 20.99 9.75 -4.07
C ALA A 188 21.67 9.02 -5.23
N ARG A 189 21.87 9.73 -6.35
CA ARG A 189 22.54 9.18 -7.54
C ARG A 189 23.97 8.73 -7.21
N ALA A 190 24.74 9.56 -6.53
CA ALA A 190 26.12 9.24 -6.16
C ALA A 190 26.20 8.01 -5.24
N ALA A 191 25.30 7.90 -4.25
CA ALA A 191 25.20 6.74 -3.37
C ALA A 191 24.82 5.47 -4.15
N PHE A 192 23.84 5.56 -5.05
CA PHE A 192 23.38 4.43 -5.86
C PHE A 192 24.47 3.93 -6.82
N GLU A 193 25.10 4.83 -7.57
CA GLU A 193 26.21 4.50 -8.47
C GLU A 193 27.41 3.93 -7.71
N ARG A 194 27.64 4.36 -6.46
CA ARG A 194 28.69 3.80 -5.61
C ARG A 194 28.41 2.33 -5.26
N LEU A 195 27.20 1.99 -4.84
CA LEU A 195 26.83 0.60 -4.53
C LEU A 195 27.00 -0.32 -5.75
N ILE A 196 26.66 0.16 -6.95
CA ILE A 196 26.86 -0.59 -8.21
C ILE A 196 28.35 -0.74 -8.51
N ARG A 197 29.13 0.35 -8.48
CA ARG A 197 30.56 0.35 -8.83
C ARG A 197 31.39 -0.51 -7.89
N GLU A 198 31.03 -0.55 -6.60
CA GLU A 198 31.64 -1.41 -5.60
C GLU A 198 31.16 -2.87 -5.68
N GLY A 199 30.30 -3.18 -6.66
CA GLY A 199 29.78 -4.52 -6.91
C GLY A 199 28.80 -5.02 -5.86
N LYS A 200 28.28 -4.15 -4.99
CA LYS A 200 27.32 -4.50 -3.92
C LYS A 200 25.92 -4.74 -4.44
N LEU A 201 25.59 -4.10 -5.57
CA LEU A 201 24.41 -4.36 -6.38
C LEU A 201 24.85 -4.97 -7.71
N ILE A 202 24.30 -6.13 -8.07
CA ILE A 202 24.66 -6.90 -9.26
C ILE A 202 23.44 -7.06 -10.15
N ARG A 203 23.61 -6.75 -11.43
CA ARG A 203 22.54 -6.90 -12.41
C ARG A 203 22.54 -8.31 -12.99
N ASP A 204 21.37 -8.94 -13.03
CA ASP A 204 21.21 -10.23 -13.69
C ASP A 204 21.44 -10.13 -15.21
N GLU A 205 22.00 -11.21 -15.78
CA GLU A 205 22.32 -11.27 -17.21
C GLU A 205 21.07 -11.45 -18.08
N GLN A 206 20.07 -12.17 -17.56
CA GLN A 206 18.82 -12.49 -18.26
C GLN A 206 17.62 -11.95 -17.49
N PRO A 207 16.49 -11.65 -18.17
CA PRO A 207 15.25 -11.35 -17.49
C PRO A 207 14.79 -12.50 -16.60
N ARG A 208 14.45 -12.20 -15.34
CA ARG A 208 13.96 -13.15 -14.33
C ARG A 208 12.66 -12.64 -13.70
N LEU A 209 11.95 -13.53 -13.03
CA LEU A 209 11.04 -13.17 -11.95
C LEU A 209 11.71 -13.52 -10.62
N TYR A 210 11.25 -12.92 -9.53
CA TYR A 210 11.74 -13.26 -8.19
C TYR A 210 10.57 -13.52 -7.28
N LEU A 211 10.78 -14.35 -6.25
CA LEU A 211 9.83 -14.53 -5.17
C LEU A 211 10.39 -13.90 -3.92
N TYR A 212 9.57 -13.11 -3.23
CA TYR A 212 9.95 -12.43 -1.99
C TYR A 212 9.00 -12.86 -0.87
N ARG A 213 9.53 -13.61 0.10
CA ARG A 213 8.80 -14.00 1.30
C ARG A 213 9.13 -13.06 2.46
N LEU A 214 8.08 -12.61 3.14
CA LEU A 214 8.15 -11.85 4.38
C LEU A 214 7.51 -12.69 5.48
N THR A 215 8.26 -13.03 6.54
CA THR A 215 7.75 -13.81 7.67
C THR A 215 7.82 -13.02 8.96
N ARG A 216 6.68 -12.87 9.65
CA ARG A 216 6.58 -12.21 10.96
C ARG A 216 5.64 -13.01 11.86
N ASN A 217 6.05 -13.25 13.10
CA ASN A 217 5.24 -13.98 14.09
C ASN A 217 4.70 -15.33 13.60
N GLY A 218 5.48 -16.04 12.76
CA GLY A 218 5.08 -17.33 12.18
C GLY A 218 4.10 -17.25 11.01
N ARG A 219 3.64 -16.05 10.62
CA ARG A 219 2.87 -15.82 9.39
C ARG A 219 3.80 -15.39 8.26
N ALA A 220 3.65 -16.01 7.10
CA ALA A 220 4.42 -15.71 5.91
C ALA A 220 3.49 -15.22 4.79
N GLN A 221 3.99 -14.25 4.01
CA GLN A 221 3.41 -13.82 2.75
C GLN A 221 4.46 -13.94 1.64
N LEU A 222 4.11 -14.58 0.54
CA LEU A 222 4.99 -14.85 -0.61
C LEU A 222 4.52 -14.04 -1.82
N GLY A 223 5.35 -13.08 -2.25
CA GLY A 223 5.03 -12.18 -3.34
C GLY A 223 5.90 -12.39 -4.57
N ILE A 224 5.36 -12.11 -5.75
CA ILE A 224 6.08 -12.13 -7.03
C ILE A 224 6.66 -10.74 -7.30
N VAL A 225 7.98 -10.65 -7.41
CA VAL A 225 8.70 -9.45 -7.85
C VAL A 225 8.80 -9.43 -9.37
N ALA A 226 8.27 -8.38 -9.99
CA ALA A 226 8.23 -8.23 -11.44
C ALA A 226 8.26 -6.76 -11.87
N GLU A 227 8.50 -6.53 -13.16
CA GLU A 227 8.12 -5.27 -13.80
C GLU A 227 6.62 -5.29 -14.07
N VAL A 228 5.93 -4.25 -13.61
CA VAL A 228 4.49 -4.03 -13.81
C VAL A 228 4.31 -2.94 -14.86
N LEU A 229 3.54 -3.22 -15.92
CA LEU A 229 3.45 -2.31 -17.05
C LEU A 229 2.69 -1.02 -16.68
N VAL A 230 3.28 0.13 -17.03
CA VAL A 230 2.63 1.44 -16.86
C VAL A 230 1.33 1.49 -17.65
N GLN A 231 1.25 0.85 -18.82
CA GLN A 231 0.03 0.81 -19.61
C GLN A 231 -1.12 0.13 -18.86
N ALA A 232 -0.86 -0.97 -18.14
CA ALA A 232 -1.88 -1.63 -17.33
C ALA A 232 -2.39 -0.74 -16.17
N TYR A 233 -1.53 0.10 -15.61
CA TYR A 233 -1.93 1.12 -14.63
C TYR A 233 -2.78 2.23 -15.26
N LEU A 234 -2.40 2.74 -16.43
CA LEU A 234 -3.17 3.77 -17.14
C LEU A 234 -4.54 3.26 -17.59
N ASP A 235 -4.64 1.98 -17.97
CA ASP A 235 -5.87 1.32 -18.40
C ASP A 235 -6.76 0.89 -17.21
N GLY A 236 -6.33 1.14 -15.96
CA GLY A 236 -7.10 0.82 -14.76
C GLY A 236 -7.09 -0.67 -14.37
N ARG A 237 -6.19 -1.47 -14.95
CA ARG A 237 -5.99 -2.88 -14.57
C ARG A 237 -5.09 -3.05 -13.35
N VAL A 238 -4.17 -2.09 -13.12
CA VAL A 238 -3.55 -1.90 -11.80
C VAL A 238 -4.39 -0.86 -11.06
N ARG A 239 -5.24 -1.35 -10.16
CA ARG A 239 -6.31 -0.58 -9.53
C ARG A 239 -5.78 0.25 -8.37
N ARG A 240 -6.29 1.48 -8.31
CA ARG A 240 -6.00 2.47 -7.27
C ARG A 240 -7.22 2.59 -6.37
N HIS A 241 -6.97 2.89 -5.10
CA HIS A 241 -8.03 3.23 -4.15
C HIS A 241 -7.62 4.40 -3.24
N GLU A 242 -6.55 5.13 -3.58
CA GLU A 242 -6.08 6.31 -2.85
C GLU A 242 -5.71 7.45 -3.81
N PHE A 243 -5.95 8.69 -3.39
CA PHE A 243 -5.43 9.87 -4.06
C PHE A 243 -3.96 10.08 -3.69
N THR A 244 -3.16 10.32 -4.72
CA THR A 244 -1.81 10.81 -4.57
C THR A 244 -1.78 12.31 -4.31
N ARG A 245 -0.64 12.79 -3.79
CA ARG A 245 -0.37 14.20 -3.50
C ARG A 245 0.68 14.71 -4.49
N PRO A 246 0.44 15.85 -5.18
CA PRO A 246 1.33 16.34 -6.23
C PRO A 246 2.78 16.56 -5.77
N ASP A 247 2.98 17.11 -4.57
CA ASP A 247 4.30 17.35 -3.98
C ASP A 247 5.11 16.06 -3.80
N LYS A 248 4.44 14.99 -3.33
CA LYS A 248 5.05 13.66 -3.17
C LYS A 248 5.35 13.02 -4.51
N GLU A 249 4.48 13.16 -5.50
CA GLU A 249 4.75 12.68 -6.85
C GLU A 249 5.94 13.42 -7.50
N ASP A 250 6.02 14.74 -7.36
CA ASP A 250 7.10 15.55 -7.94
C ASP A 250 8.47 15.20 -7.37
N ASP A 251 8.52 15.02 -6.06
CA ASP A 251 9.71 14.53 -5.38
C ASP A 251 10.11 13.13 -5.87
N ARG A 252 9.16 12.19 -5.96
CA ARG A 252 9.44 10.83 -6.42
C ARG A 252 9.80 10.74 -7.89
N THR A 253 9.15 11.48 -8.78
CA THR A 253 9.53 11.55 -10.21
C THR A 253 10.97 12.02 -10.35
N ARG A 254 11.36 13.11 -9.65
CA ARG A 254 12.74 13.62 -9.70
C ARG A 254 13.74 12.63 -9.14
N HIS A 255 13.38 11.93 -8.08
CA HIS A 255 14.21 10.89 -7.50
C HIS A 255 14.47 9.74 -8.49
N VAL A 256 13.41 9.19 -9.09
CA VAL A 256 13.49 8.10 -10.08
C VAL A 256 14.31 8.52 -11.29
N GLU A 257 14.12 9.74 -11.82
CA GLU A 257 14.93 10.26 -12.92
C GLU A 257 16.40 10.45 -12.53
N ALA A 258 16.68 10.89 -11.29
CA ALA A 258 18.04 11.13 -10.83
C ALA A 258 18.86 9.86 -10.69
N ILE A 259 18.27 8.78 -10.17
CA ILE A 259 18.94 7.48 -10.02
C ILE A 259 18.76 6.56 -11.24
N ASN A 260 17.88 6.96 -12.17
CA ASN A 260 17.48 6.20 -13.35
C ASN A 260 17.00 4.77 -13.02
N ALA A 261 16.24 4.64 -11.95
CA ALA A 261 15.77 3.36 -11.42
C ALA A 261 14.51 3.53 -10.54
N ASN A 262 13.67 2.49 -10.53
CA ASN A 262 12.67 2.27 -9.48
C ASN A 262 13.30 1.37 -8.42
N SER A 263 13.64 1.95 -7.26
CA SER A 263 14.39 1.29 -6.20
C SER A 263 13.56 0.83 -5.00
N GLY A 264 12.31 1.28 -4.91
CA GLY A 264 11.34 0.86 -3.91
C GLY A 264 10.14 0.20 -4.59
N PRO A 265 9.88 -1.10 -4.36
CA PRO A 265 8.78 -1.80 -5.01
C PRO A 265 7.41 -1.29 -4.55
N VAL A 266 6.45 -1.26 -5.47
CA VAL A 266 5.03 -1.09 -5.13
C VAL A 266 4.51 -2.38 -4.50
N PHE A 267 3.81 -2.28 -3.37
CA PHE A 267 3.14 -3.42 -2.77
C PHE A 267 1.81 -3.63 -3.47
N LEU A 268 1.66 -4.76 -4.14
CA LEU A 268 0.50 -5.11 -4.94
C LEU A 268 -0.20 -6.35 -4.39
N ILE A 269 -1.49 -6.46 -4.71
CA ILE A 269 -2.34 -7.59 -4.36
C ILE A 269 -2.87 -8.21 -5.65
N TYR A 270 -3.01 -9.52 -5.68
CA TYR A 270 -3.83 -10.25 -6.64
C TYR A 270 -4.80 -11.18 -5.90
N ARG A 271 -5.92 -11.52 -6.55
CA ARG A 271 -6.87 -12.51 -6.00
C ARG A 271 -6.23 -13.89 -6.01
N ASP A 272 -6.20 -14.56 -4.87
CA ASP A 272 -5.55 -15.86 -4.75
C ASP A 272 -6.16 -16.91 -5.71
N ARG A 273 -5.29 -17.69 -6.32
CA ARG A 273 -5.64 -18.73 -7.30
C ARG A 273 -4.76 -19.94 -7.04
N SER A 274 -5.39 -21.07 -6.75
CA SER A 274 -4.72 -22.34 -6.42
C SER A 274 -3.63 -22.77 -7.41
N ALA A 275 -3.81 -22.52 -8.71
CA ALA A 275 -2.81 -22.83 -9.74
C ALA A 275 -1.53 -22.02 -9.55
N LEU A 276 -1.65 -20.70 -9.38
CA LEU A 276 -0.51 -19.83 -9.12
C LEU A 276 0.12 -20.13 -7.76
N HIS A 277 -0.70 -20.26 -6.72
CA HIS A 277 -0.23 -20.62 -5.38
C HIS A 277 0.63 -21.90 -5.39
N GLY A 278 0.13 -22.97 -6.00
CA GLY A 278 0.88 -24.22 -6.15
C GLY A 278 2.21 -24.03 -6.89
N LEU A 279 2.19 -23.32 -8.01
CA LEU A 279 3.38 -23.04 -8.82
C LEU A 279 4.47 -22.31 -8.02
N LEU A 280 4.11 -21.28 -7.24
CA LEU A 280 5.07 -20.51 -6.44
C LEU A 280 5.62 -21.33 -5.27
N HIS A 281 4.77 -22.09 -4.59
CA HIS A 281 5.19 -22.91 -3.44
C HIS A 281 6.05 -24.10 -3.86
N ASP A 282 5.73 -24.76 -4.98
CA ASP A 282 6.56 -25.82 -5.54
C ASP A 282 7.97 -25.30 -5.88
N TRP A 283 8.09 -24.06 -6.39
CA TRP A 283 9.38 -23.43 -6.64
C TRP A 283 10.17 -23.23 -5.34
N VAL A 284 9.54 -22.65 -4.31
CA VAL A 284 10.17 -22.38 -3.01
C VAL A 284 10.58 -23.66 -2.29
N ASP A 285 9.80 -24.73 -2.39
CA ASP A 285 10.10 -26.02 -1.76
C ASP A 285 11.25 -26.76 -2.47
N ALA A 286 11.41 -26.55 -3.77
CA ALA A 286 12.46 -27.17 -4.58
C ALA A 286 13.82 -26.43 -4.53
N HIS A 287 13.85 -25.15 -4.09
CA HIS A 287 15.03 -24.30 -4.19
C HIS A 287 15.36 -23.60 -2.85
N ALA A 288 16.65 -23.50 -2.54
CA ALA A 288 17.11 -22.66 -1.43
C ALA A 288 16.97 -21.17 -1.78
N PRO A 289 16.63 -20.29 -0.82
CA PRO A 289 16.60 -18.85 -1.07
C PRO A 289 18.01 -18.32 -1.41
N ASP A 290 18.08 -17.42 -2.38
CA ASP A 290 19.27 -16.66 -2.71
C ASP A 290 19.65 -15.69 -1.59
N VAL A 291 18.65 -15.09 -0.94
CA VAL A 291 18.80 -14.15 0.19
C VAL A 291 17.96 -14.67 1.34
N ASP A 292 18.52 -14.69 2.56
CA ASP A 292 17.80 -15.07 3.77
C ASP A 292 18.41 -14.37 4.99
N PHE A 293 17.68 -13.43 5.58
CA PHE A 293 18.09 -12.76 6.81
C PHE A 293 16.90 -12.30 7.65
N VAL A 294 17.14 -12.03 8.94
CA VAL A 294 16.17 -11.41 9.84
C VAL A 294 16.60 -9.95 10.07
N ALA A 295 15.71 -9.01 9.80
CA ALA A 295 15.96 -7.59 9.99
C ALA A 295 15.81 -7.16 11.46
N ASP A 296 16.25 -5.94 11.77
CA ASP A 296 16.21 -5.35 13.13
C ASP A 296 14.78 -5.27 13.72
N ASP A 297 13.74 -5.32 12.89
CA ASP A 297 12.32 -5.32 13.27
C ASP A 297 11.75 -6.74 13.53
N GLY A 298 12.60 -7.77 13.42
CA GLY A 298 12.24 -9.17 13.62
C GLY A 298 11.54 -9.83 12.43
N VAL A 299 11.39 -9.15 11.29
CA VAL A 299 10.86 -9.72 10.05
C VAL A 299 11.96 -10.50 9.35
N ARG A 300 11.66 -11.75 8.96
CA ARG A 300 12.54 -12.54 8.10
C ARG A 300 12.23 -12.23 6.64
N HIS A 301 13.27 -11.92 5.88
CA HIS A 301 13.23 -11.58 4.47
C HIS A 301 13.94 -12.67 3.67
N GLU A 302 13.22 -13.30 2.75
CA GLU A 302 13.79 -14.33 1.88
C GLU A 302 13.48 -14.04 0.41
N LEU A 303 14.46 -14.23 -0.47
CA LEU A 303 14.34 -14.00 -1.92
C LEU A 303 14.77 -15.23 -2.70
N TRP A 304 14.00 -15.62 -3.72
CA TRP A 304 14.37 -16.64 -4.71
C TRP A 304 14.36 -16.03 -6.11
N VAL A 305 15.30 -16.45 -6.94
CA VAL A 305 15.26 -16.18 -8.39
C VAL A 305 14.46 -17.30 -9.08
N ILE A 306 13.53 -16.93 -9.97
CA ILE A 306 12.96 -17.85 -10.96
C ILE A 306 13.72 -17.66 -12.27
N ASP A 307 14.49 -18.68 -12.64
CA ASP A 307 15.34 -18.69 -13.83
C ASP A 307 14.89 -19.66 -14.93
N ASP A 308 13.84 -20.46 -14.66
CA ASP A 308 13.19 -21.33 -15.64
C ASP A 308 12.18 -20.55 -16.50
N SER A 309 12.37 -20.60 -17.83
CA SER A 309 11.53 -19.85 -18.78
C SER A 309 10.09 -20.34 -18.88
N ASP A 310 9.85 -21.64 -18.66
CA ASP A 310 8.51 -22.20 -18.69
C ASP A 310 7.74 -21.78 -17.43
N VAL A 311 8.39 -21.82 -16.25
CA VAL A 311 7.80 -21.31 -15.00
C VAL A 311 7.51 -19.82 -15.09
N ILE A 312 8.45 -19.02 -15.61
CA ILE A 312 8.23 -17.57 -15.80
C ILE A 312 6.99 -17.32 -16.67
N ARG A 313 6.83 -18.04 -17.79
CA ARG A 313 5.68 -17.90 -18.68
C ARG A 313 4.38 -18.24 -17.95
N GLU A 314 4.34 -19.36 -17.22
CA GLU A 314 3.16 -19.80 -16.48
C GLU A 314 2.76 -18.80 -15.39
N VAL A 315 3.72 -18.23 -14.64
CA VAL A 315 3.43 -17.17 -13.65
C VAL A 315 2.82 -15.94 -14.32
N VAL A 316 3.39 -15.49 -15.45
CA VAL A 316 2.86 -14.33 -16.18
C VAL A 316 1.44 -14.59 -16.69
N ASP A 317 1.19 -15.77 -17.26
CA ASP A 317 -0.12 -16.16 -17.78
C ASP A 317 -1.17 -16.26 -16.66
N GLU A 318 -0.82 -16.79 -15.49
CA GLU A 318 -1.74 -16.89 -14.36
C GLU A 318 -2.07 -15.53 -13.73
N ILE A 319 -1.09 -14.61 -13.66
CA ILE A 319 -1.35 -13.23 -13.24
C ILE A 319 -2.24 -12.52 -14.25
N GLU A 320 -1.98 -12.69 -15.55
CA GLU A 320 -2.80 -12.11 -16.61
C GLU A 320 -4.24 -12.61 -16.57
N ALA A 321 -4.43 -13.91 -16.35
CA ALA A 321 -5.75 -14.53 -16.18
C ALA A 321 -6.49 -14.06 -14.90
N GLY A 322 -5.77 -13.58 -13.89
CA GLY A 322 -6.35 -12.88 -12.72
C GLY A 322 -6.94 -11.51 -13.06
N GLY A 323 -6.58 -10.92 -14.21
CA GLY A 323 -7.22 -9.75 -14.80
C GLY A 323 -6.77 -8.40 -14.25
N ALA A 324 -6.49 -8.30 -12.94
CA ALA A 324 -6.10 -7.06 -12.29
C ALA A 324 -5.11 -7.27 -11.12
N LEU A 325 -4.35 -6.21 -10.83
CA LEU A 325 -3.57 -6.04 -9.61
C LEU A 325 -4.14 -4.86 -8.81
N TYR A 326 -4.01 -4.86 -7.50
CA TYR A 326 -4.50 -3.80 -6.62
C TYR A 326 -3.35 -3.20 -5.84
N ILE A 327 -3.26 -1.87 -5.76
CA ILE A 327 -2.18 -1.21 -5.02
C ILE A 327 -2.50 -1.26 -3.53
N ALA A 328 -1.73 -1.99 -2.75
CA ALA A 328 -1.82 -1.99 -1.28
C ALA A 328 -1.07 -0.78 -0.68
N ASP A 329 0.13 -0.52 -1.23
CA ASP A 329 1.02 0.54 -0.80
C ASP A 329 1.89 0.99 -2.00
N GLY A 330 2.21 2.27 -2.09
CA GLY A 330 3.02 2.83 -3.18
C GLY A 330 2.24 3.53 -4.29
N HIS A 331 1.04 4.05 -4.01
CA HIS A 331 0.28 4.90 -4.96
C HIS A 331 1.13 6.02 -5.58
N HIS A 332 1.94 6.71 -4.77
CA HIS A 332 2.87 7.76 -5.25
C HIS A 332 3.98 7.21 -6.15
N ARG A 333 4.46 5.98 -5.90
CA ARG A 333 5.49 5.31 -6.71
C ARG A 333 4.93 4.95 -8.10
N CYS A 334 3.72 4.38 -8.17
CA CYS A 334 3.04 4.15 -9.45
C CYS A 334 2.85 5.44 -10.25
N ALA A 335 2.32 6.49 -9.61
CA ALA A 335 2.09 7.76 -10.27
C ALA A 335 3.38 8.42 -10.77
N ALA A 336 4.45 8.37 -9.96
CA ALA A 336 5.75 8.88 -10.35
C ALA A 336 6.33 8.13 -11.56
N ALA A 337 6.26 6.79 -11.57
CA ALA A 337 6.74 5.98 -12.69
C ALA A 337 5.91 6.21 -13.96
N ALA A 338 4.59 6.33 -13.85
CA ALA A 338 3.72 6.66 -14.98
C ALA A 338 4.09 8.04 -15.58
N ARG A 339 4.45 9.01 -14.73
CA ARG A 339 4.90 10.34 -15.17
C ARG A 339 6.25 10.31 -15.86
N VAL A 340 7.21 9.54 -15.35
CA VAL A 340 8.51 9.29 -16.00
C VAL A 340 8.30 8.69 -17.39
N CYS A 341 7.50 7.62 -17.47
CA CYS A 341 7.14 6.98 -18.74
C CYS A 341 6.53 7.97 -19.74
N GLN A 342 5.52 8.74 -19.33
CA GLN A 342 4.88 9.72 -20.21
C GLN A 342 5.85 10.83 -20.65
N THR A 343 6.74 11.28 -19.76
CA THR A 343 7.78 12.28 -20.07
C THR A 343 8.72 11.76 -21.15
N ARG A 344 9.22 10.52 -21.00
CA ARG A 344 10.12 9.89 -21.98
C ARG A 344 9.43 9.65 -23.33
N ARG A 345 8.18 9.17 -23.32
CA ARG A 345 7.34 9.04 -24.53
C ARG A 345 7.23 10.39 -25.27
N ASN A 346 6.96 11.48 -24.54
CA ASN A 346 6.82 12.82 -25.11
C ASN A 346 8.14 13.39 -25.69
N GLN A 347 9.29 12.95 -25.19
CA GLN A 347 10.61 13.32 -25.69
C GLN A 347 11.02 12.52 -26.95
N GLY A 348 10.15 11.65 -27.46
CA GLY A 348 10.38 10.88 -28.69
C GLY A 348 10.97 9.48 -28.44
N ALA A 349 11.03 9.01 -27.19
CA ALA A 349 11.38 7.62 -26.91
C ALA A 349 10.24 6.70 -27.39
N ASN A 350 10.50 5.91 -28.44
CA ASN A 350 9.50 5.09 -29.14
C ASN A 350 9.77 3.58 -28.99
N SER A 351 10.16 3.13 -27.79
CA SER A 351 10.32 1.70 -27.51
C SER A 351 9.24 1.23 -26.53
N ALA A 352 8.28 0.44 -27.01
CA ALA A 352 7.23 -0.16 -26.17
C ALA A 352 7.78 -1.19 -25.17
N ASP A 353 9.01 -1.65 -25.36
CA ASP A 353 9.64 -2.66 -24.51
C ASP A 353 10.68 -2.06 -23.55
N ALA A 354 10.95 -0.76 -23.62
CA ALA A 354 11.95 -0.15 -22.76
C ALA A 354 11.62 -0.34 -21.27
N PRO A 355 12.64 -0.42 -20.38
CA PRO A 355 12.39 -0.62 -18.96
C PRO A 355 11.51 0.47 -18.32
N TRP A 356 11.61 1.72 -18.77
CA TRP A 356 10.75 2.81 -18.30
C TRP A 356 9.25 2.68 -18.68
N GLU A 357 8.85 1.72 -19.53
CA GLU A 357 7.43 1.38 -19.78
C GLU A 357 6.82 0.57 -18.61
N ALA A 358 7.60 0.28 -17.57
CA ALA A 358 7.20 -0.47 -16.40
C ALA A 358 7.73 0.14 -15.10
N PHE A 359 7.19 -0.34 -13.97
CA PHE A 359 7.69 -0.05 -12.63
C PHE A 359 7.85 -1.32 -11.80
N LEU A 360 8.71 -1.26 -10.79
CA LEU A 360 8.94 -2.39 -9.89
C LEU A 360 7.72 -2.61 -8.97
N GLY A 361 7.19 -3.84 -8.94
CA GLY A 361 6.14 -4.25 -8.01
C GLY A 361 6.43 -5.60 -7.37
N VAL A 362 5.85 -5.81 -6.19
CA VAL A 362 5.75 -7.13 -5.56
C VAL A 362 4.28 -7.44 -5.33
N ALA A 363 3.76 -8.46 -6.01
CA ALA A 363 2.36 -8.84 -5.96
C ALA A 363 2.15 -10.06 -5.04
N PHE A 364 1.31 -9.91 -4.03
CA PHE A 364 0.97 -10.95 -3.04
C PHE A 364 -0.48 -11.45 -3.23
N PRO A 365 -0.77 -12.71 -2.90
CA PRO A 365 -2.15 -13.20 -2.87
C PRO A 365 -2.92 -12.55 -1.71
N ASP A 366 -4.17 -12.15 -1.95
CA ASP A 366 -5.05 -11.56 -0.92
C ASP A 366 -5.22 -12.47 0.31
N SER A 367 -5.17 -13.79 0.13
CA SER A 367 -5.31 -14.79 1.20
C SER A 367 -4.15 -14.81 2.22
N GLU A 368 -2.99 -14.23 1.89
CA GLU A 368 -1.80 -14.21 2.78
C GLU A 368 -1.57 -12.85 3.43
N LEU A 369 -2.38 -11.84 3.10
CA LEU A 369 -2.20 -10.48 3.58
C LEU A 369 -3.01 -10.20 4.84
N GLU A 370 -2.41 -9.41 5.73
CA GLU A 370 -3.06 -8.88 6.92
C GLU A 370 -3.08 -7.35 6.85
N ILE A 371 -4.28 -6.78 6.97
CA ILE A 371 -4.47 -5.34 7.14
C ILE A 371 -4.60 -5.08 8.64
N LEU A 372 -3.79 -4.16 9.16
CA LEU A 372 -3.89 -3.67 10.53
C LEU A 372 -4.79 -2.43 10.58
N ASP A 373 -5.29 -2.17 11.79
CA ASP A 373 -6.04 -0.96 12.12
C ASP A 373 -5.19 0.30 11.90
N TYR A 374 -5.86 1.41 11.64
CA TYR A 374 -5.21 2.71 11.47
C TYR A 374 -5.95 3.73 12.31
N ASN A 375 -5.56 3.89 13.56
CA ASN A 375 -6.27 4.66 14.58
C ASN A 375 -6.18 6.17 14.37
N ARG A 376 -7.06 6.92 15.02
CA ARG A 376 -7.15 8.38 14.91
C ARG A 376 -6.99 9.03 16.28
N VAL A 377 -6.28 10.15 16.35
CA VAL A 377 -6.19 10.99 17.55
C VAL A 377 -6.52 12.44 17.20
N VAL A 378 -7.26 13.13 18.05
CA VAL A 378 -7.71 14.51 17.81
C VAL A 378 -7.30 15.42 18.96
N ARG A 379 -6.71 16.58 18.63
CA ARG A 379 -6.07 17.49 19.58
C ARG A 379 -7.03 18.14 20.58
N ASP A 380 -8.28 18.35 20.16
CA ASP A 380 -9.31 19.01 20.97
C ASP A 380 -10.69 18.41 20.70
N LEU A 381 -11.66 18.75 21.55
CA LEU A 381 -13.07 18.36 21.42
C LEU A 381 -13.89 19.45 20.72
N ASN A 382 -13.27 20.29 19.88
CA ASN A 382 -13.93 21.37 19.14
C ASN A 382 -14.70 22.36 20.04
N GLY A 383 -14.13 22.66 21.21
CA GLY A 383 -14.70 23.60 22.19
C GLY A 383 -15.73 23.01 23.15
N LEU A 384 -16.04 21.71 23.05
CA LEU A 384 -16.92 20.99 23.96
C LEU A 384 -16.15 20.53 25.21
N ASP A 385 -16.84 20.44 26.35
CA ASP A 385 -16.34 19.64 27.47
C ASP A 385 -16.61 18.12 27.27
N GLU A 386 -16.03 17.27 28.11
CA GLU A 386 -16.19 15.81 27.99
C GLU A 386 -17.65 15.35 28.09
N SER A 387 -18.46 16.01 28.92
CA SER A 387 -19.87 15.65 29.09
C SER A 387 -20.68 16.03 27.86
N GLU A 388 -20.50 17.25 27.37
CA GLU A 388 -21.15 17.75 26.15
C GLU A 388 -20.75 16.90 24.93
N PHE A 389 -19.47 16.54 24.83
CA PHE A 389 -18.96 15.67 23.78
C PHE A 389 -19.61 14.28 23.80
N LEU A 390 -19.70 13.65 24.98
CA LEU A 390 -20.36 12.36 25.13
C LEU A 390 -21.86 12.43 24.81
N GLU A 391 -22.57 13.48 25.23
CA GLU A 391 -23.98 13.68 24.86
C GLU A 391 -24.16 13.81 23.34
N ARG A 392 -23.28 14.55 22.67
CA ARG A 392 -23.35 14.73 21.22
C ARG A 392 -23.08 13.43 20.46
N ILE A 393 -22.14 12.61 20.91
CA ILE A 393 -21.85 11.29 20.32
C ILE A 393 -23.05 10.35 20.46
N ARG A 394 -23.78 10.41 21.58
CA ARG A 394 -24.94 9.54 21.84
C ARG A 394 -26.11 9.72 20.87
N GLU A 395 -26.12 10.80 20.07
CA GLU A 395 -27.10 10.98 19.01
C GLU A 395 -26.97 9.94 17.89
N SER A 396 -25.75 9.49 17.59
CA SER A 396 -25.45 8.54 16.50
C SER A 396 -24.89 7.20 16.96
N PHE A 397 -24.40 7.11 18.21
CA PHE A 397 -23.72 5.93 18.73
C PHE A 397 -24.28 5.50 20.09
N ALA A 398 -24.35 4.19 20.34
CA ALA A 398 -24.39 3.69 21.70
C ALA A 398 -22.98 3.85 22.31
N VAL A 399 -22.91 4.42 23.51
CA VAL A 399 -21.65 4.73 24.21
C VAL A 399 -21.63 3.98 25.54
N GLU A 400 -20.74 3.00 25.64
CA GLU A 400 -20.61 2.14 26.83
C GLU A 400 -19.20 2.28 27.40
N PRO A 401 -19.02 2.63 28.70
CA PRO A 401 -17.72 2.56 29.35
C PRO A 401 -17.13 1.14 29.27
N ALA A 402 -15.82 1.05 29.12
CA ALA A 402 -15.09 -0.21 29.14
C ALA A 402 -13.94 -0.13 30.14
N ASP A 403 -13.80 -1.18 30.96
CA ASP A 403 -12.72 -1.27 31.94
C ASP A 403 -11.36 -1.63 31.31
N GLU A 404 -11.38 -2.16 30.08
CA GLU A 404 -10.21 -2.61 29.33
C GLU A 404 -10.12 -1.89 27.98
N PRO A 405 -8.92 -1.79 27.37
CA PRO A 405 -8.74 -1.22 26.03
C PRO A 405 -9.66 -1.87 24.99
N VAL A 406 -10.38 -1.04 24.22
CA VAL A 406 -11.35 -1.50 23.23
C VAL A 406 -10.69 -1.59 21.86
N HIS A 407 -10.31 -2.80 21.46
CA HIS A 407 -9.94 -3.12 20.08
C HIS A 407 -11.17 -3.65 19.32
N PRO A 408 -11.82 -2.84 18.47
CA PRO A 408 -13.07 -3.26 17.83
C PRO A 408 -12.83 -4.38 16.81
N SER A 409 -13.70 -5.39 16.82
CA SER A 409 -13.68 -6.51 15.87
C SER A 409 -14.91 -6.56 14.97
N ASN A 410 -15.98 -5.84 15.34
CA ASN A 410 -17.24 -5.85 14.62
C ASN A 410 -17.38 -4.59 13.76
N HIS A 411 -18.01 -4.76 12.61
CA HIS A 411 -18.34 -3.65 11.74
C HIS A 411 -19.30 -2.65 12.43
N GLY A 412 -19.04 -1.35 12.28
CA GLY A 412 -19.75 -0.27 12.99
C GLY A 412 -19.38 -0.12 14.47
N GLU A 413 -18.31 -0.79 14.94
CA GLU A 413 -17.80 -0.68 16.31
C GLU A 413 -16.48 0.09 16.35
N PHE A 414 -16.30 0.92 17.38
CA PHE A 414 -15.11 1.73 17.59
C PHE A 414 -14.72 1.70 19.06
N GLY A 415 -13.41 1.72 19.35
CA GLY A 415 -12.93 2.08 20.68
C GLY A 415 -12.70 3.58 20.75
N MET A 416 -13.03 4.20 21.88
CA MET A 416 -12.73 5.61 22.13
C MET A 416 -12.03 5.75 23.49
N TYR A 417 -10.89 6.43 23.51
CA TYR A 417 -10.19 6.78 24.75
C TYR A 417 -10.27 8.28 24.99
N LEU A 418 -10.86 8.65 26.12
CA LEU A 418 -11.17 10.04 26.50
C LEU A 418 -11.05 10.19 28.01
N GLY A 419 -10.34 11.23 28.47
CA GLY A 419 -10.26 11.56 29.90
C GLY A 419 -9.74 10.41 30.78
N GLY A 420 -8.80 9.62 30.27
CA GLY A 420 -8.24 8.47 30.98
C GLY A 420 -9.15 7.23 31.03
N LYS A 421 -10.19 7.16 30.18
CA LYS A 421 -11.17 6.06 30.16
C LYS A 421 -11.44 5.55 28.77
N TRP A 422 -11.63 4.23 28.66
CA TRP A 422 -12.10 3.58 27.45
C TRP A 422 -13.62 3.56 27.37
N TYR A 423 -14.11 3.69 26.15
CA TYR A 423 -15.50 3.53 25.77
C TYR A 423 -15.58 2.67 24.52
N ARG A 424 -16.61 1.82 24.45
CA ARG A 424 -17.04 1.16 23.23
C ARG A 424 -18.14 1.98 22.60
N LEU A 425 -17.96 2.32 21.33
CA LEU A 425 -18.95 2.99 20.50
C LEU A 425 -19.54 1.98 19.52
N ARG A 426 -20.87 1.96 19.38
CA ARG A 426 -21.56 1.18 18.34
C ARG A 426 -22.46 2.10 17.54
N TYR A 427 -22.25 2.18 16.24
CA TYR A 427 -23.07 2.99 15.35
C TYR A 427 -24.53 2.51 15.38
N LEU A 428 -25.47 3.42 15.60
CA LEU A 428 -26.91 3.13 15.68
C LEU A 428 -27.63 3.30 14.34
N GLY A 429 -27.01 4.00 13.40
CA GLY A 429 -27.57 4.23 12.08
C GLY A 429 -27.46 3.01 11.16
N LYS A 430 -27.99 3.17 9.95
CA LYS A 430 -27.90 2.14 8.92
C LYS A 430 -26.56 2.28 8.20
N ILE A 431 -25.75 1.22 8.27
CA ILE A 431 -24.50 1.13 7.52
C ILE A 431 -24.79 1.22 6.01
N PRO A 432 -24.13 2.14 5.28
CA PRO A 432 -24.29 2.25 3.83
C PRO A 432 -23.85 0.97 3.09
N THR A 433 -24.36 0.81 1.87
CA THR A 433 -24.05 -0.35 1.02
C THR A 433 -23.13 -0.01 -0.14
N ASP A 434 -22.83 1.27 -0.38
CA ASP A 434 -21.82 1.67 -1.35
C ASP A 434 -20.41 1.39 -0.81
N PRO A 435 -19.44 1.04 -1.67
CA PRO A 435 -18.13 0.55 -1.21
C PRO A 435 -17.40 1.49 -0.26
N VAL A 436 -17.45 2.80 -0.51
CA VAL A 436 -16.75 3.79 0.33
C VAL A 436 -17.54 4.08 1.62
N GLY A 437 -18.84 4.32 1.54
CA GLY A 437 -19.70 4.60 2.68
C GLY A 437 -19.83 3.42 3.64
N HIS A 438 -19.64 2.19 3.16
CA HIS A 438 -19.62 0.98 3.97
C HIS A 438 -18.50 1.00 5.01
N LEU A 439 -17.34 1.58 4.69
CA LEU A 439 -16.15 1.49 5.53
C LEU A 439 -16.34 2.16 6.91
N ASP A 440 -15.83 1.53 7.97
CA ASP A 440 -15.86 2.09 9.34
C ASP A 440 -15.19 3.47 9.44
N VAL A 441 -14.14 3.68 8.64
CA VAL A 441 -13.44 4.97 8.54
C VAL A 441 -14.32 6.08 7.98
N SER A 442 -15.23 5.73 7.05
CA SER A 442 -16.22 6.66 6.49
C SER A 442 -17.31 6.95 7.50
N ILE A 443 -17.82 5.91 8.18
CA ILE A 443 -18.82 6.05 9.25
C ILE A 443 -18.29 6.97 10.35
N LEU A 444 -17.07 6.75 10.85
CA LEU A 444 -16.50 7.63 11.88
C LEU A 444 -16.38 9.07 11.37
N ALA A 445 -15.93 9.25 10.11
CA ALA A 445 -15.76 10.57 9.53
C ALA A 445 -17.09 11.34 9.41
N THR A 446 -18.14 10.71 8.88
CA THR A 446 -19.43 11.37 8.60
C THR A 446 -20.29 11.51 9.84
N GLU A 447 -20.20 10.59 10.79
CA GLU A 447 -21.11 10.53 11.94
C GLU A 447 -20.51 11.10 13.22
N LEU A 448 -19.18 11.26 13.29
CA LEU A 448 -18.50 11.77 14.49
C LEU A 448 -17.50 12.89 14.18
N LEU A 449 -16.51 12.65 13.32
CA LEU A 449 -15.42 13.61 13.12
C LEU A 449 -15.90 14.94 12.55
N ASP A 450 -16.74 14.94 11.52
CA ASP A 450 -17.32 16.18 10.97
C ASP A 450 -18.39 16.79 11.92
N PRO A 451 -19.51 16.11 12.24
CA PRO A 451 -20.63 16.75 12.94
C PRO A 451 -20.36 17.10 14.41
N VAL A 452 -19.38 16.45 15.06
CA VAL A 452 -19.05 16.68 16.47
C VAL A 452 -17.73 17.45 16.60
N LEU A 453 -16.66 16.94 15.97
CA LEU A 453 -15.31 17.52 16.09
C LEU A 453 -14.98 18.58 15.03
N GLY A 454 -15.87 18.79 14.05
CA GLY A 454 -15.68 19.78 12.99
C GLY A 454 -14.58 19.45 11.99
N ILE A 455 -14.10 18.19 11.95
CA ILE A 455 -13.02 17.74 11.06
C ILE A 455 -13.64 17.34 9.72
N LYS A 456 -13.71 18.30 8.81
CA LYS A 456 -14.33 18.12 7.48
C LYS A 456 -13.44 17.41 6.47
N ASP A 457 -12.14 17.66 6.53
CA ASP A 457 -11.15 17.04 5.65
C ASP A 457 -9.92 16.63 6.46
N ALA A 458 -9.89 15.36 6.85
CA ALA A 458 -8.81 14.78 7.64
C ALA A 458 -7.45 14.79 6.91
N ARG A 459 -7.39 15.11 5.61
CA ARG A 459 -6.12 15.26 4.87
C ARG A 459 -5.43 16.59 5.14
N ARG A 460 -6.19 17.59 5.61
CA ARG A 460 -5.78 19.00 5.70
C ARG A 460 -5.94 19.59 7.09
N ASP A 461 -6.73 18.98 7.96
CA ASP A 461 -6.92 19.43 9.34
C ASP A 461 -5.72 18.98 10.21
N GLU A 462 -4.99 19.94 10.79
CA GLU A 462 -3.80 19.69 11.62
C GLU A 462 -4.15 19.19 13.04
N ARG A 463 -5.44 19.24 13.42
CA ARG A 463 -5.93 18.75 14.71
C ARG A 463 -6.06 17.24 14.77
N ILE A 464 -6.11 16.54 13.63
CA ILE A 464 -6.17 15.08 13.56
C ILE A 464 -4.82 14.50 13.16
N ASN A 465 -4.46 13.39 13.80
CA ASN A 465 -3.32 12.59 13.41
C ASN A 465 -3.69 11.10 13.41
N PHE A 466 -2.88 10.28 12.77
CA PHE A 466 -3.17 8.87 12.53
C PHE A 466 -2.07 7.98 13.14
N VAL A 467 -2.49 6.91 13.81
CA VAL A 467 -1.61 5.99 14.52
C VAL A 467 -1.80 4.59 13.94
N GLY A 468 -0.78 4.05 13.26
CA GLY A 468 -0.84 2.69 12.73
C GLY A 468 -0.97 1.65 13.85
N GLY A 469 -1.81 0.65 13.64
CA GLY A 469 -2.13 -0.42 14.58
C GLY A 469 -0.93 -1.19 15.12
N ILE A 470 0.17 -1.19 14.37
CA ILE A 470 1.47 -1.74 14.78
C ILE A 470 1.98 -1.17 16.12
N ARG A 471 1.58 0.06 16.49
CA ARG A 471 1.97 0.70 17.76
C ARG A 471 1.11 0.24 18.95
N GLY A 472 -0.01 -0.42 18.69
CA GLY A 472 -0.94 -0.92 19.70
C GLY A 472 -1.78 0.18 20.38
N LEU A 473 -2.77 -0.24 21.17
CA LEU A 473 -3.70 0.65 21.85
C LEU A 473 -3.05 1.49 22.97
N SER A 474 -1.97 1.00 23.59
CA SER A 474 -1.24 1.74 24.62
C SER A 474 -0.63 3.05 24.09
N GLU A 475 -0.32 3.13 22.78
CA GLU A 475 0.12 4.38 22.17
C GLU A 475 -0.99 5.42 22.13
N LEU A 476 -2.25 5.00 21.94
CA LEU A 476 -3.40 5.90 21.98
C LEU A 476 -3.61 6.48 23.38
N GLU A 477 -3.50 5.62 24.40
CA GLU A 477 -3.56 6.05 25.80
C GLU A 477 -2.45 7.06 26.09
N ARG A 478 -1.20 6.73 25.76
CA ARG A 478 -0.04 7.59 25.98
C ARG A 478 -0.22 8.97 25.33
N LEU A 479 -0.72 9.01 24.10
CA LEU A 479 -0.93 10.27 23.36
C LEU A 479 -1.98 11.15 24.01
N VAL A 480 -3.08 10.57 24.51
CA VAL A 480 -4.13 11.32 25.21
C VAL A 480 -3.68 11.73 26.61
N ASP A 481 -3.09 10.81 27.38
CA ASP A 481 -2.67 11.06 28.76
C ASP A 481 -1.50 12.05 28.85
N SER A 482 -0.71 12.18 27.78
CA SER A 482 0.31 13.23 27.68
C SER A 482 -0.25 14.65 27.53
N GLY A 483 -1.54 14.78 27.19
CA GLY A 483 -2.19 16.05 26.87
C GLY A 483 -1.90 16.57 25.46
N GLU A 484 -1.16 15.83 24.62
CA GLU A 484 -0.96 16.20 23.21
C GLU A 484 -2.26 16.09 22.39
N TYR A 485 -3.10 15.12 22.75
CA TYR A 485 -4.40 14.87 22.14
C TYR A 485 -5.49 14.78 23.21
N ALA A 486 -6.71 15.20 22.87
CA ALA A 486 -7.85 15.16 23.79
C ALA A 486 -8.61 13.82 23.73
N VAL A 487 -8.62 13.17 22.56
CA VAL A 487 -9.36 11.92 22.33
C VAL A 487 -8.64 11.05 21.30
N ALA A 488 -8.75 9.73 21.48
CA ALA A 488 -8.31 8.73 20.51
C ALA A 488 -9.46 7.81 20.10
N PHE A 489 -9.42 7.34 18.85
CA PHE A 489 -10.34 6.37 18.28
C PHE A 489 -9.58 5.15 17.78
N ALA A 490 -9.81 4.01 18.43
CA ALA A 490 -9.37 2.69 17.99
C ALA A 490 -10.37 2.14 16.96
N MET A 491 -9.84 1.53 15.91
CA MET A 491 -10.56 1.28 14.67
C MET A 491 -10.50 -0.19 14.33
N ARG A 492 -11.56 -0.70 13.69
CA ARG A 492 -11.50 -2.06 13.14
C ARG A 492 -10.52 -2.03 11.96
N PRO A 493 -9.61 -3.01 11.83
CA PRO A 493 -8.86 -3.19 10.59
C PRO A 493 -9.82 -3.34 9.41
N THR A 494 -9.57 -2.62 8.32
CA THR A 494 -10.37 -2.77 7.09
C THR A 494 -10.18 -4.17 6.53
N ASP A 495 -11.26 -4.83 6.12
CA ASP A 495 -11.17 -6.13 5.48
C ASP A 495 -10.61 -6.01 4.07
N ILE A 496 -9.84 -7.01 3.64
CA ILE A 496 -9.23 -6.99 2.30
C ILE A 496 -10.31 -6.92 1.20
N ASP A 497 -11.44 -7.61 1.38
CA ASP A 497 -12.54 -7.56 0.43
C ASP A 497 -13.19 -6.16 0.33
N GLU A 498 -13.20 -5.38 1.41
CA GLU A 498 -13.70 -3.99 1.39
C GLU A 498 -12.77 -3.10 0.55
N LEU A 499 -11.45 -3.23 0.74
CA LEU A 499 -10.45 -2.52 -0.08
C LEU A 499 -10.58 -2.88 -1.55
N LEU A 500 -10.68 -4.17 -1.85
CA LEU A 500 -10.80 -4.67 -3.23
C LEU A 500 -12.11 -4.19 -3.87
N ALA A 501 -13.22 -4.17 -3.12
CA ALA A 501 -14.51 -3.64 -3.60
C ALA A 501 -14.45 -2.15 -3.96
N VAL A 502 -13.78 -1.32 -3.14
CA VAL A 502 -13.59 0.11 -3.44
C VAL A 502 -12.74 0.30 -4.69
N ALA A 503 -11.62 -0.43 -4.78
CA ALA A 503 -10.77 -0.41 -5.96
C ALA A 503 -11.50 -0.91 -7.21
N ASP A 504 -12.39 -1.90 -7.06
CA ASP A 504 -13.19 -2.46 -8.14
C ASP A 504 -14.21 -1.47 -8.69
N ALA A 505 -14.79 -0.65 -7.81
CA ALA A 505 -15.68 0.44 -8.19
C ALA A 505 -14.95 1.64 -8.83
N GLY A 506 -13.62 1.64 -8.84
CA GLY A 506 -12.82 2.79 -9.28
C GLY A 506 -12.93 3.98 -8.35
N GLU A 507 -13.32 3.73 -7.10
CA GLU A 507 -13.49 4.74 -6.06
C GLU A 507 -12.23 4.87 -5.20
N VAL A 508 -12.24 5.86 -4.29
CA VAL A 508 -11.10 6.17 -3.43
C VAL A 508 -11.53 6.13 -1.98
N MET A 509 -10.76 5.40 -1.17
CA MET A 509 -10.93 5.33 0.27
C MET A 509 -10.56 6.66 0.93
N PRO A 510 -11.12 6.96 2.12
CA PRO A 510 -10.63 8.03 2.97
C PRO A 510 -9.13 7.87 3.28
N PRO A 511 -8.42 8.98 3.62
CA PRO A 511 -6.99 8.90 3.90
C PRO A 511 -6.70 7.95 5.07
N LYS A 512 -5.58 7.23 4.98
CA LYS A 512 -5.09 6.36 6.06
C LYS A 512 -6.15 5.34 6.49
N SER A 513 -6.77 4.69 5.50
CA SER A 513 -7.77 3.64 5.75
C SER A 513 -7.13 2.29 6.06
N THR A 514 -6.01 1.96 5.43
CA THR A 514 -5.37 0.64 5.54
C THR A 514 -3.91 0.74 5.96
N TRP A 515 -3.43 -0.28 6.68
CA TRP A 515 -2.03 -0.42 7.08
C TRP A 515 -1.57 -1.86 6.86
N PHE A 516 -0.73 -2.09 5.84
CA PHE A 516 -0.17 -3.41 5.55
C PHE A 516 1.16 -3.64 6.27
N GLU A 517 1.34 -4.81 6.87
CA GLU A 517 2.59 -5.32 7.44
C GLU A 517 2.79 -6.79 7.04
N PRO A 518 4.04 -7.30 6.96
CA PRO A 518 5.30 -6.56 7.04
C PRO A 518 5.56 -5.66 5.82
N LYS A 519 6.33 -4.59 6.01
CA LYS A 519 6.74 -3.70 4.90
C LYS A 519 7.84 -4.33 4.02
N LEU A 520 7.74 -4.10 2.71
CA LEU A 520 8.82 -4.41 1.75
C LEU A 520 10.05 -3.54 2.02
N ARG A 521 11.24 -4.06 1.75
CA ARG A 521 12.50 -3.30 1.86
C ARG A 521 12.96 -2.75 0.51
N ASP A 522 13.43 -1.51 0.52
CA ASP A 522 14.11 -0.88 -0.59
C ASP A 522 15.50 -1.51 -0.79
N GLY A 523 15.94 -1.59 -2.05
CA GLY A 523 17.28 -2.06 -2.40
C GLY A 523 17.46 -3.58 -2.48
N MET A 524 16.42 -4.38 -2.23
CA MET A 524 16.48 -5.86 -2.36
C MET A 524 16.63 -6.28 -3.83
N VAL A 525 15.68 -5.84 -4.66
CA VAL A 525 15.70 -5.94 -6.13
C VAL A 525 15.34 -4.57 -6.65
N ILE A 526 16.07 -4.08 -7.65
CA ILE A 526 15.91 -2.74 -8.21
C ILE A 526 15.69 -2.88 -9.72
N GLN A 527 14.75 -2.10 -10.24
CA GLN A 527 14.50 -2.00 -11.67
C GLN A 527 15.21 -0.77 -12.23
N GLN A 528 16.22 -0.96 -13.06
CA GLN A 528 16.87 0.14 -13.79
C GLN A 528 16.02 0.54 -15.00
N LEU A 529 16.01 1.82 -15.34
CA LEU A 529 15.19 2.36 -16.44
C LEU A 529 15.90 2.31 -17.81
N GLU A 530 17.09 1.72 -17.85
CA GLU A 530 17.94 1.51 -19.02
C GLU A 530 18.61 0.13 -18.94
N ASP A 531 18.97 -0.44 -20.10
CA ASP A 531 19.52 -1.80 -20.25
C ASP A 531 21.02 -1.96 -19.98
#